data_AF-C4FKH0-F1
#
_entry.id   AF-C4FKH0-F1
#
_cell.length_a   1.000
_cell.length_b   1.000
_cell.length_c   1.000
_cell.angle_alpha   90.00
_cell.angle_beta   90.00
_cell.angle_gamma   90.00
#
_symmetry.space_group_name_H-M   'P 1'
#
loop_
_entity.id
_entity.type
_entity.pdbx_description
1 polymer ?
#
loop_
_entity_poly.entity_id
_entity_poly.type
_entity_poly.pdbx_seq_one_letter_code
_entity_poly.pdbx_strand_id
1 'polypeptide(L)'
;MEEMYQPFEILLTEEGELIVLVEPEKNLMSLLQKESLNVEVDIDVDYDDEDEELYLLITAYIDGAEIFFALPYGESWEVLAEKGAFTVAFISEADFEKGNSDNTPTMTIQLDDLLVGFVEGCQRTAEVLFEEWEEFGME
;
A
#
# COMPACT_ATOMS: atom_id res chain seq x y z
N MET A 1 -19.71 10.96 6.97
CA MET A 1 -19.03 10.53 5.74
C MET A 1 -17.77 9.86 6.24
N GLU A 2 -17.55 8.61 5.88
CA GLU A 2 -16.22 8.00 6.02
C GLU A 2 -15.24 8.89 5.23
N GLU A 3 -14.15 9.29 5.88
CA GLU A 3 -13.11 10.11 5.26
C GLU A 3 -12.10 9.15 4.65
N MET A 4 -12.08 9.10 3.32
CA MET A 4 -11.12 8.34 2.53
C MET A 4 -9.93 9.24 2.19
N TYR A 5 -8.74 8.78 2.53
CA TYR A 5 -7.47 9.44 2.30
C TYR A 5 -6.70 8.65 1.24
N GLN A 6 -6.23 9.36 0.22
CA GLN A 6 -5.35 8.80 -0.79
C GLN A 6 -3.92 9.24 -0.47
N PRO A 7 -2.92 8.35 -0.57
CA PRO A 7 -1.54 8.79 -0.50
C PRO A 7 -1.21 9.65 -1.70
N PHE A 8 -0.34 10.63 -1.49
CA PHE A 8 0.25 11.39 -2.60
C PHE A 8 1.44 10.66 -3.22
N GLU A 9 2.08 9.78 -2.46
CA GLU A 9 3.23 9.00 -2.92
C GLU A 9 3.37 7.69 -2.13
N ILE A 10 3.89 6.67 -2.80
CA ILE A 10 4.24 5.38 -2.21
C ILE A 10 5.70 5.13 -2.54
N LEU A 11 6.50 4.88 -1.51
CA LEU A 11 7.92 4.65 -1.62
C LEU A 11 8.23 3.18 -1.35
N LEU A 12 9.16 2.64 -2.13
CA LEU A 12 9.86 1.41 -1.81
C LEU A 12 11.29 1.75 -1.40
N THR A 13 11.65 1.44 -0.16
CA THR A 13 12.99 1.73 0.37
C THR A 13 14.01 0.68 -0.08
N GLU A 14 15.30 1.03 -0.05
CA GLU A 14 16.40 0.09 -0.33
C GLU A 14 16.45 -1.09 0.66
N GLU A 15 15.83 -0.95 1.84
CA GLU A 15 15.72 -2.01 2.85
C GLU A 15 14.53 -2.95 2.60
N GLY A 16 13.76 -2.69 1.53
CA GLY A 16 12.58 -3.45 1.17
C GLY A 16 11.41 -3.14 2.11
N GLU A 17 11.16 -1.86 2.38
CA GLU A 17 9.96 -1.41 3.11
C GLU A 17 9.06 -0.59 2.20
N LEU A 18 7.75 -0.88 2.24
CA LEU A 18 6.73 -0.06 1.61
C LEU A 18 6.30 1.07 2.55
N ILE A 19 6.43 2.31 2.10
CA ILE A 19 6.03 3.50 2.85
C ILE A 19 4.96 4.26 2.06
N VAL A 20 3.78 4.39 2.65
CA VAL A 20 2.61 5.10 2.10
C VAL A 20 2.56 6.49 2.70
N LEU A 21 2.77 7.54 1.90
CA LEU A 21 2.80 8.93 2.38
C LEU A 21 1.41 9.57 2.28
N VAL A 22 0.87 9.99 3.42
CA VAL A 22 -0.48 10.55 3.54
C VAL A 22 -0.43 11.90 4.22
N GLU A 23 -1.18 12.87 3.69
CA GLU A 23 -1.31 14.19 4.29
C GLU A 23 -1.89 14.10 5.72
N PRO A 24 -1.27 14.75 6.72
CA PRO A 24 -1.72 14.70 8.11
C PRO A 24 -2.95 15.59 8.33
N GLU A 25 -4.11 15.09 7.95
CA GLU A 25 -5.38 15.75 8.23
C GLU A 25 -5.73 15.72 9.72
N LYS A 26 -6.45 16.75 10.20
CA LYS A 26 -6.75 16.91 11.64
C LYS A 26 -7.47 15.70 12.24
N ASN A 27 -8.34 15.07 11.47
CA ASN A 27 -9.12 13.92 11.91
C ASN A 27 -8.23 12.68 12.03
N LEU A 28 -7.39 12.43 11.03
CA LEU A 28 -6.38 11.35 11.00
C LEU A 28 -5.37 11.48 12.15
N MET A 29 -4.86 12.70 12.40
CA MET A 29 -3.92 12.98 13.48
C MET A 29 -4.51 12.72 14.88
N SER A 30 -5.82 12.87 15.04
CA SER A 30 -6.48 12.58 16.32
C SER A 30 -6.52 11.07 16.63
N LEU A 31 -6.48 10.22 15.60
CA LEU A 31 -6.43 8.76 15.76
C LEU A 31 -5.08 8.33 16.34
N LEU A 32 -3.98 8.92 15.87
CA LEU A 32 -2.62 8.59 16.32
C LEU A 32 -2.37 8.87 17.81
N GLN A 33 -3.24 9.63 18.47
CA GLN A 33 -3.15 9.94 19.89
C GLN A 33 -3.88 8.93 20.79
N LYS A 34 -4.57 7.95 20.20
CA LYS A 34 -5.29 6.91 20.94
C LYS A 34 -4.31 5.83 21.44
N GLU A 35 -4.58 5.29 22.63
CA GLU A 35 -3.79 4.18 23.20
C GLU A 35 -4.01 2.85 22.47
N SER A 36 -5.14 2.69 21.78
CA SER A 36 -5.49 1.51 21.00
C SER A 36 -6.23 1.92 19.73
N LEU A 37 -5.88 1.28 18.62
CA LEU A 37 -6.50 1.48 17.32
C LEU A 37 -7.05 0.15 16.83
N ASN A 38 -8.25 0.17 16.25
CA ASN A 38 -8.73 -0.94 15.43
C ASN A 38 -8.24 -0.72 14.00
N VAL A 39 -7.53 -1.71 13.48
CA VAL A 39 -7.01 -1.72 12.12
C VAL A 39 -7.56 -2.95 11.42
N GLU A 40 -8.17 -2.74 10.27
CA GLU A 40 -8.61 -3.78 9.33
C GLU A 40 -8.00 -3.45 7.96
N VAL A 41 -7.55 -4.49 7.25
CA VAL A 41 -6.96 -4.34 5.93
C VAL A 41 -7.73 -5.23 4.96
N ASP A 42 -8.11 -4.63 3.84
CA ASP A 42 -8.70 -5.33 2.71
C ASP A 42 -7.76 -5.21 1.52
N ILE A 43 -7.58 -6.31 0.80
CA ILE A 43 -6.71 -6.38 -0.37
C ILE A 43 -7.48 -7.06 -1.50
N ASP A 44 -7.70 -6.32 -2.57
CA ASP A 44 -8.25 -6.79 -3.83
C ASP A 44 -7.19 -6.75 -4.93
N VAL A 45 -7.48 -7.42 -6.04
CA VAL A 45 -6.67 -7.35 -7.27
C VAL A 45 -7.55 -6.91 -8.42
N ASP A 46 -7.04 -5.98 -9.23
CA ASP A 46 -7.71 -5.50 -10.44
C ASP A 46 -6.75 -5.52 -11.63
N TYR A 47 -7.30 -5.67 -12.83
CA TYR A 47 -6.55 -5.59 -14.08
C TYR A 47 -7.04 -4.38 -14.86
N ASP A 48 -6.14 -3.43 -15.11
CA ASP A 48 -6.44 -2.28 -15.94
C ASP A 48 -6.27 -2.67 -17.41
N ASP A 49 -7.39 -2.76 -18.14
CA ASP A 49 -7.40 -3.07 -19.58
C ASP A 49 -6.77 -1.95 -20.44
N GLU A 50 -6.70 -0.70 -19.95
CA GLU A 50 -6.13 0.42 -20.71
C GLU A 50 -4.60 0.42 -20.66
N ASP A 51 -4.04 0.18 -19.47
CA ASP A 51 -2.59 0.15 -19.23
C ASP A 51 -1.99 -1.27 -19.31
N GLU A 52 -2.83 -2.28 -19.50
CA GLU A 52 -2.49 -3.72 -19.52
C GLU A 52 -1.69 -4.16 -18.27
N GLU A 53 -2.08 -3.63 -17.11
CA GLU A 53 -1.33 -3.76 -15.86
C GLU A 53 -2.21 -4.28 -14.71
N LEU A 54 -1.63 -5.13 -13.85
CA LEU A 54 -2.27 -5.64 -12.65
C LEU A 54 -1.97 -4.73 -11.45
N TYR A 55 -2.98 -4.51 -10.62
CA TYR A 55 -2.89 -3.70 -9.42
C TYR A 55 -3.41 -4.46 -8.19
N LEU A 56 -2.68 -4.39 -7.08
CA LEU A 56 -3.26 -4.68 -5.76
C LEU A 56 -3.92 -3.40 -5.25
N LEU A 57 -5.22 -3.47 -4.98
CA LEU A 57 -5.98 -2.40 -4.36
C LEU A 57 -6.03 -2.67 -2.87
N ILE A 58 -5.44 -1.77 -2.07
CA ILE A 58 -5.31 -1.95 -0.63
C ILE A 58 -6.11 -0.86 0.08
N THR A 59 -6.99 -1.27 0.97
CA THR A 59 -7.74 -0.39 1.87
C THR A 59 -7.38 -0.69 3.31
N ALA A 60 -6.81 0.29 4.02
CA ALA A 60 -6.58 0.23 5.45
C ALA A 60 -7.63 1.05 6.20
N TYR A 61 -8.46 0.37 6.98
CA TYR A 61 -9.45 0.96 7.86
C TYR A 61 -8.85 1.16 9.25
N ILE A 62 -8.68 2.41 9.67
CA ILE A 62 -8.10 2.78 10.96
C ILE A 62 -9.16 3.54 11.76
N ASP A 63 -9.83 2.85 12.69
CA ASP A 63 -10.83 3.45 13.58
C ASP A 63 -11.92 4.29 12.85
N GLY A 64 -12.26 3.90 11.62
CA GLY A 64 -13.26 4.55 10.75
C GLY A 64 -12.70 5.58 9.75
N ALA A 65 -11.39 5.80 9.72
CA ALA A 65 -10.70 6.44 8.59
C ALA A 65 -10.28 5.38 7.57
N GLU A 66 -10.30 5.72 6.29
CA GLU A 66 -9.95 4.80 5.21
C GLU A 66 -8.71 5.34 4.48
N ILE A 67 -7.66 4.54 4.37
CA ILE A 67 -6.52 4.84 3.51
C ILE A 67 -6.55 3.87 2.34
N PHE A 68 -6.77 4.40 1.13
CA PHE A 68 -6.89 3.60 -0.07
C PHE A 68 -5.71 3.88 -1.01
N PHE A 69 -5.05 2.81 -1.48
CA PHE A 69 -3.94 2.93 -2.42
C PHE A 69 -3.82 1.71 -3.33
N ALA A 70 -3.17 1.90 -4.48
CA ALA A 70 -2.93 0.83 -5.45
C ALA A 70 -1.43 0.59 -5.58
N LEU A 71 -1.04 -0.68 -5.71
CA LEU A 71 0.32 -1.10 -6.00
C LEU A 71 0.36 -1.79 -7.37
N PRO A 72 1.05 -1.24 -8.37
CA PRO A 72 1.25 -1.92 -9.64
C PRO A 72 2.06 -3.21 -9.44
N TYR A 73 1.79 -4.20 -10.27
CA TYR A 73 2.51 -5.47 -10.27
C TYR A 73 4.03 -5.26 -10.43
N GLY A 74 4.81 -5.97 -9.62
CA GLY A 74 6.27 -5.91 -9.62
C GLY A 74 6.85 -5.97 -8.21
N GLU A 75 7.96 -5.27 -7.99
CA GLU A 75 8.75 -5.33 -6.75
C GLU A 75 7.94 -4.99 -5.49
N SER A 76 6.94 -4.11 -5.61
CA SER A 76 6.08 -3.75 -4.49
C SER A 76 5.25 -4.94 -3.96
N TRP A 77 4.81 -5.83 -4.85
CA TRP A 77 4.07 -7.04 -4.46
C TRP A 77 4.99 -8.03 -3.75
N GLU A 78 6.21 -8.23 -4.28
CA GLU A 78 7.23 -9.10 -3.69
C GLU A 78 7.56 -8.66 -2.26
N VAL A 79 7.77 -7.36 -2.08
CA VAL A 79 8.11 -6.77 -0.78
C VAL A 79 6.94 -6.90 0.19
N LEU A 80 5.71 -6.65 -0.25
CA LEU A 80 4.53 -6.80 0.58
C LEU A 80 4.33 -8.26 1.02
N ALA A 81 4.56 -9.22 0.13
CA ALA A 81 4.49 -10.65 0.43
C ALA A 81 5.61 -11.09 1.40
N GLU A 82 6.85 -10.64 1.18
CA GLU A 82 7.99 -11.04 2.02
C GLU A 82 7.90 -10.44 3.42
N LYS A 83 7.62 -9.13 3.51
CA LYS A 83 7.59 -8.42 4.79
C LYS A 83 6.27 -8.62 5.53
N GLY A 84 5.19 -8.86 4.81
CA GLY A 84 3.83 -8.93 5.36
C GLY A 84 3.43 -7.64 6.06
N ALA A 85 3.95 -6.49 5.62
CA ALA A 85 3.69 -5.21 6.26
C ALA A 85 3.97 -4.03 5.34
N PHE A 86 3.32 -2.90 5.62
CA PHE A 86 3.64 -1.59 5.06
C PHE A 86 3.55 -0.53 6.16
N THR A 87 4.21 0.60 5.96
CA THR A 87 4.21 1.72 6.89
C THR A 87 3.49 2.90 6.30
N VAL A 88 2.53 3.46 7.04
CA VAL A 88 1.91 4.74 6.70
C VAL A 88 2.70 5.85 7.40
N ALA A 89 3.15 6.86 6.65
CA ALA A 89 3.81 8.04 7.19
C ALA A 89 2.92 9.28 6.97
N PHE A 90 2.67 10.02 8.05
CA PHE A 90 1.77 11.17 8.05
C PHE A 90 2.59 12.46 7.92
N ILE A 91 2.86 12.88 6.69
CA ILE A 91 3.72 14.02 6.34
C ILE A 91 3.07 14.86 5.26
N SER A 92 3.26 16.19 5.29
CA SER A 92 2.78 17.04 4.20
C SER A 92 3.69 16.95 2.98
N GLU A 93 3.14 17.05 1.77
CA GLU A 93 3.92 17.10 0.52
C GLU A 93 5.01 18.16 0.61
N ALA A 94 4.66 19.34 1.13
CA ALA A 94 5.56 20.48 1.24
C ALA A 94 6.70 20.29 2.26
N ASP A 95 6.54 19.40 3.25
CA ASP A 95 7.61 19.04 4.19
C ASP A 95 8.46 17.90 3.63
N PHE A 96 7.83 16.93 2.98
CA PHE A 96 8.52 15.85 2.26
C PHE A 96 9.47 16.40 1.18
N GLU A 97 8.99 17.29 0.31
CA GLU A 97 9.79 17.94 -0.75
C GLU A 97 11.00 18.73 -0.21
N LYS A 98 10.89 19.27 1.02
CA LYS A 98 11.98 20.02 1.67
C LYS A 98 12.95 19.12 2.43
N GLY A 99 12.69 17.81 2.50
CA GLY A 99 13.46 16.87 3.31
C GLY A 99 13.24 17.05 4.82
N ASN A 100 12.13 17.66 5.23
CA ASN A 100 11.78 17.87 6.64
C ASN A 100 11.01 16.67 7.18
N SER A 101 11.62 15.48 7.18
CA SER A 101 10.99 14.25 7.66
C SER A 101 11.21 13.98 9.16
N ASP A 102 11.96 14.84 9.85
CA ASP A 102 12.27 14.70 11.27
C ASP A 102 10.99 14.68 12.13
N ASN A 103 10.80 13.60 12.90
CA ASN A 103 9.62 13.35 13.74
C ASN A 103 8.30 13.13 12.98
N THR A 104 8.36 12.73 11.71
CA THR A 104 7.17 12.28 10.98
C THR A 104 6.49 11.14 11.75
N PRO A 105 5.21 11.29 12.14
CA PRO A 105 4.46 10.20 12.73
C PRO A 105 4.31 9.06 11.72
N THR A 106 4.53 7.83 12.18
CA THR A 106 4.38 6.63 11.34
C THR A 106 3.53 5.58 12.05
N MET A 107 2.91 4.72 11.25
CA MET A 107 2.18 3.54 11.69
C MET A 107 2.51 2.38 10.77
N THR A 108 3.09 1.32 11.31
CA THR A 108 3.29 0.07 10.57
C THR A 108 2.05 -0.81 10.71
N ILE A 109 1.50 -1.22 9.57
CA ILE A 109 0.36 -2.12 9.47
C ILE A 109 0.91 -3.49 9.04
N GLN A 110 0.62 -4.50 9.84
CA GLN A 110 1.00 -5.89 9.55
C GLN A 110 -0.19 -6.62 8.94
N LEU A 111 0.07 -7.34 7.87
CA LEU A 111 -0.87 -8.27 7.26
C LEU A 111 -0.91 -9.55 8.09
N ASP A 112 -2.08 -10.18 8.13
CA ASP A 112 -2.18 -11.54 8.66
C ASP A 112 -1.72 -12.59 7.63
N ASP A 113 -1.55 -13.84 8.07
CA ASP A 113 -1.09 -14.93 7.21
C ASP A 113 -2.02 -15.17 6.00
N LEU A 114 -3.31 -14.84 6.12
CA LEU A 114 -4.27 -15.02 5.05
C LEU A 114 -4.06 -13.98 3.95
N LEU A 115 -3.92 -12.71 4.32
CA LEU A 115 -3.65 -11.61 3.39
C LEU A 115 -2.28 -11.75 2.73
N VAL A 116 -1.25 -12.16 3.48
CA VAL A 116 0.07 -12.48 2.89
C VAL A 116 -0.06 -13.58 1.85
N GLY A 117 -0.76 -14.68 2.18
CA GLY A 117 -0.98 -15.78 1.25
C GLY A 117 -1.81 -15.39 0.03
N PHE A 118 -2.72 -14.43 0.16
CA PHE A 118 -3.46 -13.85 -0.97
C PHE A 118 -2.53 -13.11 -1.93
N VAL A 119 -1.70 -12.20 -1.40
CA VAL A 119 -0.71 -11.44 -2.20
C VAL A 119 0.24 -12.37 -2.95
N GLU A 120 0.79 -13.40 -2.27
CA GLU A 120 1.63 -14.42 -2.93
C GLU A 120 0.89 -15.16 -4.05
N GLY A 121 -0.39 -15.47 -3.84
CA GLY A 121 -1.22 -16.15 -4.83
C GLY A 121 -1.47 -15.29 -6.06
N CYS A 122 -1.74 -14.00 -5.85
CA CYS A 122 -1.87 -13.02 -6.92
C CYS A 122 -0.56 -12.89 -7.70
N GLN A 123 0.58 -12.76 -7.02
CA GLN A 123 1.89 -12.65 -7.66
C GLN A 123 2.19 -13.85 -8.57
N ARG A 124 2.06 -15.08 -8.07
CA ARG A 124 2.28 -16.29 -8.89
C ARG A 124 1.34 -16.41 -10.08
N THR A 125 0.12 -15.91 -9.93
CA THR A 125 -0.86 -15.90 -11.03
C THR A 125 -0.44 -14.91 -12.10
N ALA A 126 0.01 -13.71 -11.69
CA ALA A 126 0.54 -12.69 -12.60
C ALA A 126 1.78 -13.19 -13.37
N GLU A 127 2.73 -13.83 -12.68
CA GLU A 127 3.92 -14.44 -13.30
C GLU A 127 3.52 -15.42 -14.42
N VAL A 128 2.57 -16.32 -14.15
CA VAL A 128 2.08 -17.28 -15.18
C VAL A 128 1.39 -16.56 -16.34
N LEU A 129 0.55 -15.57 -16.07
CA LEU A 129 -0.16 -14.85 -17.12
C LEU A 129 0.81 -14.10 -18.03
N PHE A 130 1.77 -13.37 -17.47
CA PHE A 130 2.71 -12.57 -18.25
C PHE A 130 3.82 -13.40 -18.91
N GLU A 131 4.31 -14.48 -18.29
CA GLU A 131 5.23 -15.41 -18.95
C GLU A 131 4.58 -16.09 -20.17
N GLU A 132 3.31 -16.48 -20.07
CA GLU A 132 2.58 -17.01 -21.21
C GLU A 132 2.46 -15.96 -22.33
N TRP A 133 2.25 -14.68 -22.02
CA TRP A 133 2.13 -13.62 -23.03
C TRP A 133 3.44 -13.38 -23.79
N GLU A 134 4.58 -13.40 -23.08
CA GLU A 134 5.91 -13.33 -23.70
C GLU A 134 6.20 -14.55 -24.60
N GLU A 135 5.83 -15.77 -24.17
CA GLU A 135 6.03 -16.99 -24.98
C GLU A 135 5.18 -17.01 -26.27
N PHE A 136 4.02 -16.36 -26.27
CA PHE A 136 3.15 -16.25 -27.45
C PHE A 136 3.47 -15.08 -28.38
N GLY A 137 4.46 -14.24 -28.04
CA GLY A 137 4.92 -13.14 -28.90
C GLY A 137 3.85 -12.08 -29.18
N MET A 138 2.93 -11.89 -28.24
CA MET A 138 1.96 -10.80 -28.26
C MET A 138 2.59 -9.62 -27.51
N GLU A 139 3.27 -8.75 -28.25
CA GLU A 139 3.62 -7.37 -27.82
C GLU A 139 2.44 -6.42 -28.08
#